data_AF-A0A9P9A435-F1
#
_entry.id   AF-A0A9P9A435-F1
#
_cell.length_a   1.000
_cell.length_b   1.000
_cell.length_c   1.000
_cell.angle_alpha   90.00
_cell.angle_beta   90.00
_cell.angle_gamma   90.00
#
_symmetry.space_group_name_H-M   'P 1'
#
loop_
_entity.id
_entity.type
_entity.pdbx_description
1 polymer ?
#
loop_
_entity_poly.entity_id
_entity_poly.type
_entity_poly.pdbx_seq_one_letter_code
_entity_poly.pdbx_strand_id
1 'polypeptide(L)'
;MSPPCSAFTAEQLPRFVQANAQGKKRKVEGGGNVDLLKCPLREFSQYRCRVDNPNDPNCPVRCKTVVRFFRECQDKKGTFHVETTAWEGLQLHHDTPPSSTGRT
;
A
#
# COMPACT_ATOMS: atom_id res chain seq x y z
N MET A 1 20.38 -9.94 3.81
CA MET A 1 20.08 -9.62 2.40
C MET A 1 18.57 -9.50 2.28
N SER A 2 18.05 -8.37 1.80
CA SER A 2 16.61 -8.26 1.52
C SER A 2 16.25 -9.16 0.33
N PRO A 3 15.15 -9.92 0.38
CA PRO A 3 14.75 -10.75 -0.74
C PRO A 3 14.43 -9.89 -1.98
N PRO A 4 14.63 -10.40 -3.20
CA PRO A 4 14.20 -9.70 -4.41
C PRO A 4 12.69 -9.49 -4.37
N CYS A 5 12.27 -8.22 -4.29
CA CYS A 5 10.87 -7.83 -4.39
C CYS A 5 10.53 -7.58 -5.87
N SER A 6 9.58 -8.33 -6.42
CA SER A 6 9.02 -8.01 -7.74
C SER A 6 8.19 -6.73 -7.64
N ALA A 7 8.45 -5.78 -8.52
CA ALA A 7 7.60 -4.60 -8.65
C ALA A 7 6.28 -4.99 -9.33
N PHE A 8 5.17 -4.43 -8.84
CA PHE A 8 3.84 -4.56 -9.41
C PHE A 8 3.07 -3.25 -9.16
N THR A 9 2.01 -3.01 -9.93
CA THR A 9 1.23 -1.77 -9.81
C THR A 9 0.23 -1.86 -8.66
N ALA A 10 -0.27 -0.71 -8.18
CA ALA A 10 -1.20 -0.68 -7.05
C ALA A 10 -2.50 -1.45 -7.34
N GLU A 11 -2.98 -1.45 -8.58
CA GLU A 11 -4.17 -2.19 -9.04
C GLU A 11 -4.00 -3.71 -8.88
N GLN A 12 -2.77 -4.20 -8.95
CA GLN A 12 -2.46 -5.62 -8.83
C GLN A 12 -2.39 -6.09 -7.37
N LEU A 13 -2.42 -5.17 -6.39
CA LEU A 13 -2.29 -5.48 -4.97
C LEU A 13 -3.27 -6.56 -4.47
N PRO A 14 -4.58 -6.55 -4.82
CA PRO A 14 -5.53 -7.58 -4.37
C PRO A 14 -5.15 -8.99 -4.82
N ARG A 15 -4.40 -9.12 -5.93
CA ARG A 15 -3.88 -10.40 -6.41
C ARG A 15 -2.60 -10.80 -5.68
N PHE A 16 -1.67 -9.87 -5.48
CA PHE A 16 -0.36 -10.17 -4.87
C PHE A 16 -0.45 -10.47 -3.38
N VAL A 17 -1.38 -9.84 -2.66
CA VAL A 17 -1.57 -10.07 -1.21
C VAL A 17 -1.97 -11.52 -0.89
N GLN A 18 -2.50 -12.26 -1.88
CA GLN A 18 -2.90 -13.65 -1.71
C GLN A 18 -1.71 -14.59 -1.47
N ALA A 19 -0.48 -14.17 -1.74
CA ALA A 19 0.72 -14.94 -1.49
C ALA A 19 1.50 -14.39 -0.28
N ASN A 20 2.21 -15.28 0.41
CA ASN A 20 3.16 -14.90 1.45
C ASN A 20 4.54 -14.58 0.86
N ALA A 21 5.50 -14.19 1.72
CA ALA A 21 6.86 -13.85 1.30
C ALA A 21 7.61 -14.99 0.58
N GLN A 22 7.15 -16.24 0.73
CA GLN A 22 7.69 -17.42 0.03
C GLN A 22 6.91 -17.76 -1.25
N GLY A 23 5.98 -16.90 -1.69
CA GLY A 23 5.14 -17.11 -2.87
C GLY A 23 4.03 -18.14 -2.69
N LYS A 24 3.84 -18.69 -1.47
CA LYS A 24 2.77 -19.65 -1.18
C LYS A 24 1.46 -18.94 -0.90
N LYS A 25 0.35 -19.49 -1.41
CA LYS A 25 -1.00 -18.96 -1.13
C LYS A 25 -1.25 -18.89 0.38
N ARG A 26 -1.68 -17.72 0.85
CA ARG A 26 -2.12 -17.49 2.23
C ARG A 26 -3.42 -18.23 2.49
N LYS A 27 -3.56 -18.77 3.69
CA LYS A 27 -4.77 -19.46 4.15
C LYS A 27 -5.46 -18.56 5.17
N VAL A 28 -6.60 -18.00 4.82
CA VAL A 28 -7.41 -17.18 5.74
C VAL A 28 -8.31 -18.11 6.58
N GLU A 29 -8.66 -17.68 7.79
CA GLU A 29 -9.70 -18.37 8.58
C GLU A 29 -11.05 -18.29 7.87
N GLY A 30 -11.87 -19.34 7.98
CA GLY A 30 -13.11 -19.48 7.20
C GLY A 30 -12.93 -19.91 5.74
N GLY A 31 -11.68 -19.96 5.24
CA GLY A 31 -11.41 -20.30 3.84
C GLY A 31 -11.68 -19.13 2.89
N GLY A 32 -10.96 -19.10 1.77
CA GLY A 32 -11.11 -18.04 0.75
C GLY A 32 -9.84 -17.23 0.51
N ASN A 33 -10.03 -16.03 -0.03
CA ASN A 33 -8.98 -15.08 -0.37
C ASN A 33 -8.96 -13.94 0.66
N VAL A 34 -7.80 -13.27 0.80
CA VAL A 34 -7.66 -12.05 1.59
C VAL A 34 -8.51 -10.96 0.97
N ASP A 35 -9.38 -10.35 1.76
CA ASP A 35 -10.18 -9.19 1.42
C ASP A 35 -9.60 -7.96 2.12
N LEU A 36 -8.89 -7.12 1.37
CA LEU A 36 -8.19 -5.94 1.90
C LEU A 36 -9.14 -4.95 2.57
N LEU A 37 -10.38 -4.82 2.08
CA LEU A 37 -11.36 -3.87 2.63
C LEU A 37 -11.84 -4.27 4.02
N LYS A 38 -11.80 -5.57 4.34
CA LYS A 38 -12.14 -6.10 5.68
C LYS A 38 -10.99 -6.02 6.68
N CYS A 39 -9.77 -5.75 6.22
CA CYS A 39 -8.62 -5.56 7.09
C CYS A 39 -8.64 -4.13 7.69
N PRO A 40 -8.40 -3.97 9.00
CA PRO A 40 -8.21 -2.67 9.61
C PRO A 40 -7.21 -1.79 8.87
N LEU A 41 -7.62 -0.57 8.53
CA LEU A 41 -6.76 0.46 7.96
C LEU A 41 -5.99 1.17 9.08
N ARG A 42 -4.67 1.26 8.91
CA ARG A 42 -3.75 1.96 9.80
C ARG A 42 -3.00 3.01 9.02
N GLU A 43 -2.66 4.11 9.70
CA GLU A 43 -1.79 5.14 9.17
C GLU A 43 -0.47 5.19 9.93
N PHE A 44 0.60 5.57 9.24
CA PHE A 44 1.91 5.78 9.83
C PHE A 44 2.57 6.99 9.18
N SER A 45 2.94 7.96 10.01
CA SER A 45 3.68 9.15 9.56
C SER A 45 5.16 8.83 9.45
N GLN A 46 5.71 8.97 8.25
CA GLN A 46 7.14 8.83 7.95
C GLN A 46 7.73 10.18 7.53
N TYR A 47 9.05 10.27 7.46
CA TYR A 47 9.73 11.42 6.89
C TYR A 47 10.48 11.01 5.63
N ARG A 48 10.25 11.74 4.54
CA ARG A 48 11.04 11.64 3.33
C ARG A 48 12.05 12.77 3.31
N CYS A 49 13.31 12.41 3.50
CA CYS A 49 14.43 13.34 3.47
C CYS A 49 15.13 13.33 2.11
N ARG A 50 15.52 14.51 1.62
CA ARG A 50 16.33 14.69 0.42
C ARG A 50 17.41 15.73 0.70
N VAL A 51 18.58 15.52 0.10
CA VAL A 51 19.62 16.54 -0.04
C VAL A 51 19.42 17.17 -1.42
N ASP A 52 19.16 18.47 -1.48
CA ASP A 52 18.82 19.14 -2.75
C ASP A 52 20.03 19.20 -3.70
N ASN A 53 21.23 19.40 -3.15
CA ASN A 53 22.48 19.39 -3.89
C ASN A 53 23.52 18.48 -3.20
N PRO A 54 23.64 17.21 -3.62
CA PRO A 54 24.58 16.26 -3.03
C PRO A 54 26.06 16.64 -3.16
N ASN A 55 26.41 17.55 -4.07
CA ASN A 55 27.79 17.96 -4.34
C ASN A 55 28.24 19.16 -3.49
N ASP A 56 27.32 19.80 -2.76
CA ASP A 56 27.63 20.87 -1.82
C ASP A 56 27.63 20.29 -0.39
N PRO A 57 28.81 20.22 0.28
CA PRO A 57 28.92 19.67 1.64
C PRO A 57 28.07 20.41 2.69
N ASN A 58 27.70 21.66 2.41
CA ASN A 58 26.88 22.48 3.31
C ASN A 58 25.38 22.46 2.94
N CYS A 59 24.99 21.67 1.94
CA CYS A 59 23.59 21.59 1.52
C CYS A 59 22.73 20.99 2.64
N PRO A 60 21.64 21.67 3.07
CA PRO A 60 20.81 21.16 4.15
C PRO A 60 19.98 19.94 3.71
N VAL A 61 19.78 19.01 4.64
CA VAL A 61 18.83 17.91 4.48
C VAL A 61 17.42 18.45 4.70
N ARG A 62 16.55 18.35 3.70
CA ARG A 62 15.12 18.70 3.83
C ARG A 62 14.28 17.45 4.00
N CYS A 63 13.62 17.34 5.16
CA CYS A 63 12.67 16.27 5.45
C CYS A 63 11.24 16.78 5.38
N LYS A 64 10.38 16.06 4.65
CA LYS A 64 8.93 16.31 4.62
C LYS A 64 8.20 15.11 5.20
N THR A 65 7.16 15.37 5.99
CA THR A 65 6.28 14.31 6.49
C THR A 65 5.52 13.68 5.33
N VAL A 66 5.43 12.35 5.32
CA VAL A 66 4.68 11.55 4.35
C VAL A 66 3.82 10.58 5.14
N VAL A 67 2.51 10.63 4.95
CA VAL A 67 1.58 9.68 5.54
C VAL A 67 1.55 8.42 4.68
N ARG A 68 1.67 7.26 5.31
CA ARG A 68 1.59 5.94 4.68
C ARG A 68 0.41 5.18 5.25
N PHE A 69 -0.27 4.42 4.40
CA PHE A 69 -1.40 3.59 4.79
C PHE A 69 -1.05 2.11 4.74
N PHE A 70 -1.55 1.36 5.72
CA PHE A 70 -1.34 -0.08 5.84
C PHE A 70 -2.64 -0.79 6.18
N ARG A 71 -2.87 -1.94 5.57
CA ARG A 71 -3.92 -2.88 6.00
C ARG A 71 -3.30 -3.93 6.91
N GLU A 72 -3.83 -4.05 8.12
CA GLU A 72 -3.47 -5.10 9.07
C GLU A 72 -4.39 -6.29 8.85
N CYS A 73 -3.90 -7.32 8.17
CA CYS A 73 -4.67 -8.49 7.81
C CYS A 73 -4.28 -9.71 8.65
N GLN A 74 -5.11 -10.74 8.64
CA GLN A 74 -4.85 -11.99 9.38
C GLN A 74 -4.92 -13.18 8.43
N ASP A 75 -3.95 -14.10 8.58
CA ASP A 75 -4.01 -15.44 8.00
C ASP A 75 -3.76 -16.48 9.10
N LYS A 76 -3.82 -17.78 8.76
CA LYS A 76 -3.61 -18.88 9.72
C LYS A 76 -2.24 -18.89 10.41
N LYS A 77 -1.27 -18.13 9.93
CA LYS A 77 0.06 -17.98 10.54
C LYS A 77 0.17 -16.73 11.41
N GLY A 78 -0.88 -15.89 11.46
CA GLY A 78 -0.96 -14.71 12.30
C GLY A 78 -1.23 -13.43 11.51
N THR A 79 -0.93 -12.31 12.15
CA THR A 79 -1.12 -10.97 11.58
C THR A 79 -0.01 -10.63 10.59
N PHE A 80 -0.37 -9.96 9.50
CA PHE A 80 0.57 -9.39 8.55
C PHE A 80 0.10 -8.02 8.07
N HIS A 81 1.06 -7.16 7.73
CA HIS A 81 0.80 -5.81 7.26
C HIS A 81 1.05 -5.69 5.76
N VAL A 82 0.21 -4.91 5.09
CA VAL A 82 0.31 -4.63 3.65
C VAL A 82 0.35 -3.12 3.46
N GLU A 83 1.43 -2.58 2.91
CA GLU A 83 1.46 -1.18 2.49
C GLU A 83 0.47 -0.97 1.35
N THR A 84 -0.40 0.01 1.52
CA THR A 84 -1.58 0.22 0.66
C THR A 84 -1.72 1.68 0.23
N THR A 85 -0.72 2.54 0.49
CA THR A 85 -0.83 4.00 0.27
C THR A 85 -1.32 4.35 -1.14
N ALA A 86 -0.72 3.75 -2.17
CA ALA A 86 -1.14 3.98 -3.55
C ALA A 86 -2.50 3.34 -3.88
N TRP A 87 -2.81 2.20 -3.26
CA TRP A 87 -4.07 1.47 -3.48
C TRP A 87 -5.27 2.17 -2.87
N GLU A 88 -5.14 2.74 -1.66
CA GLU A 88 -6.21 3.54 -1.04
C GLU A 88 -6.54 4.78 -1.90
N GLY A 89 -5.53 5.39 -2.53
CA GLY A 89 -5.73 6.48 -3.48
C GLY A 89 -6.62 6.10 -4.67
N LEU A 90 -6.49 4.88 -5.19
CA LEU A 90 -7.32 4.38 -6.29
C LEU A 90 -8.78 4.13 -5.87
N GLN A 91 -9.00 3.67 -4.62
CA GLN A 91 -10.36 3.42 -4.13
C GLN A 91 -11.18 4.71 -4.05
N LEU A 92 -10.57 5.80 -3.57
CA LEU A 92 -11.23 7.11 -3.50
C LEU A 92 -11.73 7.63 -4.86
N HIS A 93 -11.03 7.29 -5.95
CA HIS A 93 -11.46 7.67 -7.30
C HIS A 93 -12.59 6.80 -7.85
N HIS A 94 -12.69 5.54 -7.42
CA HIS A 94 -13.71 4.61 -7.89
C HIS A 94 -15.10 4.90 -7.28
N ASP A 95 -15.15 5.48 -6.08
CA ASP A 95 -16.39 5.88 -5.41
C ASP A 95 -17.00 7.20 -5.94
N THR A 96 -16.39 7.84 -6.94
CA THR A 96 -16.97 9.01 -7.59
C THR A 96 -17.83 8.55 -8.78
N PRO A 97 -19.18 8.64 -8.70
CA PRO A 97 -20.01 8.33 -9.85
C PRO A 97 -19.68 9.30 -11.00
N PRO A 98 -19.66 8.85 -12.27
CA PRO A 98 -19.50 9.75 -13.39
C PRO A 98 -20.64 10.78 -13.32
N SER A 99 -20.29 12.07 -13.26
CA SER A 99 -21.28 13.14 -13.33
C SER A 99 -22.02 13.00 -14.66
N SER A 100 -23.26 12.52 -14.60
CA SER A 100 -24.17 12.53 -15.73
C SER A 100 -24.54 13.98 -16.04
N THR A 101 -23.64 14.66 -16.75
CA THR A 101 -23.95 15.94 -17.38
C THR A 101 -24.83 15.63 -18.59
N GLY A 102 -26.13 15.51 -18.33
CA GLY A 102 -27.13 15.67 -19.38
C GLY A 102 -27.01 17.09 -19.93
N ARG A 103 -27.00 17.22 -21.25
CA ARG A 103 -27.44 18.45 -21.89
C ARG A 103 -28.11 18.12 -23.22
N THR A 104 -29.32 18.64 -23.27
CA THR A 104 -30.37 18.70 -24.28
C THR A 104 -29.88 19.10 -25.67
#